data_AF-A0A6J6HIZ0-F1
#
_entry.id   AF-A0A6J6HIZ0-F1
#
_cell.length_a   1.000
_cell.length_b   1.000
_cell.length_c   1.000
_cell.angle_alpha   90.00
_cell.angle_beta   90.00
_cell.angle_gamma   90.00
#
_symmetry.space_group_name_H-M   'P 1'
#
loop_
_entity.id
_entity.type
_entity.pdbx_description
1 polymer ?
#
loop_
_entity_poly.entity_id
_entity_poly.type
_entity_poly.pdbx_seq_one_letter_code
_entity_poly.pdbx_strand_id
1 'polypeptide(L)'
;MGFMDKMKEQANSLAVQVNDTVSKGQQSFEEGQARKQADALLRDLGALVYLRDAGRGAANSDAEIARITAALEAHEAKGEAINLEVRSGTMPPPAPPAPPADPAGE
;
A
#
# COMPACT_ATOMS: atom_id res chain seq x y z
N MET A 1 13.36 3.20 50.62
CA MET A 1 12.88 2.33 49.52
C MET A 1 14.10 1.85 48.75
N GLY A 2 14.46 0.57 48.94
CA GLY A 2 15.72 0.00 48.49
C GLY A 2 15.78 -0.20 46.97
N PHE A 3 16.99 -0.35 46.42
CA PHE A 3 17.23 -0.61 45.00
C PHE A 3 16.40 -1.78 44.42
N MET A 4 16.03 -2.76 45.24
CA MET A 4 15.14 -3.87 44.87
C MET A 4 13.72 -3.42 44.48
N ASP A 5 13.24 -2.32 45.06
CA ASP A 5 11.91 -1.75 44.83
C ASP A 5 11.83 -1.10 43.45
N LYS A 6 12.87 -0.32 43.09
CA LYS A 6 13.04 0.25 41.74
C LYS A 6 13.23 -0.80 40.65
N MET A 7 13.88 -1.93 40.97
CA MET A 7 14.09 -3.02 40.02
C MET A 7 12.80 -3.80 39.75
N LYS A 8 11.95 -4.00 40.76
CA LYS A 8 10.60 -4.56 40.56
C LYS A 8 9.70 -3.62 39.76
N GLU A 9 9.75 -2.32 40.02
CA GLU A 9 9.02 -1.33 39.21
C GLU A 9 9.50 -1.31 37.75
N GLN A 10 10.82 -1.40 37.51
CA GLN A 10 11.35 -1.51 36.15
C GLN A 10 10.93 -2.80 35.46
N ALA A 11 10.98 -3.95 36.14
CA ALA A 11 10.55 -5.22 35.58
C ALA A 11 9.06 -5.22 35.21
N ASN A 12 8.21 -4.61 36.05
CA ASN A 12 6.78 -4.49 35.76
C ASN A 12 6.51 -3.49 34.62
N SER A 13 7.27 -2.39 34.55
CA SER A 13 7.19 -1.44 33.44
C SER A 13 7.64 -2.04 32.11
N LEU A 14 8.68 -2.88 32.11
CA LEU A 14 9.16 -3.59 30.92
C LEU A 14 8.16 -4.63 30.44
N ALA A 15 7.55 -5.41 31.34
CA ALA A 15 6.52 -6.38 30.98
C ALA A 15 5.29 -5.71 30.34
N VAL A 16 4.83 -4.59 30.90
CA VAL A 16 3.72 -3.80 30.34
C VAL A 16 4.10 -3.18 28.99
N GLN A 17 5.30 -2.61 28.89
CA GLN A 17 5.77 -1.94 27.66
C GLN A 17 6.04 -2.93 26.52
N VAL A 18 6.49 -4.16 26.80
CA VAL A 18 6.61 -5.24 25.81
C VAL A 18 5.23 -5.66 25.30
N ASN A 19 4.25 -5.83 26.19
CA ASN A 19 2.90 -6.24 25.77
C ASN A 19 2.24 -5.17 24.89
N ASP A 20 2.31 -3.89 25.28
CA ASP A 20 1.82 -2.77 24.47
C ASP A 20 2.53 -2.62 23.13
N THR A 21 3.84 -2.87 23.07
CA THR A 21 4.63 -2.72 21.83
C THR A 21 4.37 -3.86 20.86
N VAL A 22 4.21 -5.10 21.36
CA VAL A 22 3.86 -6.25 20.51
C VAL A 22 2.45 -6.11 19.96
N SER A 23 1.47 -5.70 20.77
CA SER A 23 0.09 -5.47 20.32
C SER A 23 0.00 -4.35 19.28
N LYS A 24 0.68 -3.21 19.50
CA LYS A 24 0.73 -2.12 18.52
C LYS A 24 1.45 -2.52 17.23
N GLY A 25 2.51 -3.32 17.35
CA GLY A 25 3.28 -3.84 16.21
C GLY A 25 2.46 -4.79 15.35
N GLN A 26 1.66 -5.68 15.96
CA GLN A 26 0.76 -6.57 15.25
C GLN A 26 -0.35 -5.80 14.53
N GLN A 27 -1.04 -4.88 15.23
CA GLN A 27 -2.10 -4.07 14.63
C GLN A 27 -1.59 -3.22 13.45
N SER A 28 -0.42 -2.57 13.59
CA SER A 28 0.17 -1.77 12.52
C SER A 28 0.61 -2.63 11.32
N PHE A 29 1.03 -3.87 11.57
CA PHE A 29 1.38 -4.81 10.52
C PHE A 29 0.15 -5.33 9.78
N GLU A 30 -0.92 -5.66 10.49
CA GLU A 30 -2.20 -6.10 9.92
C GLU A 30 -2.83 -4.98 9.08
N GLU A 31 -2.87 -3.75 9.58
CA GLU A 31 -3.34 -2.57 8.83
C GLU A 31 -2.47 -2.31 7.58
N GLY A 32 -1.15 -2.47 7.70
CA GLY A 32 -0.23 -2.33 6.57
C GLY A 32 -0.41 -3.42 5.49
N GLN A 33 -0.71 -4.65 5.90
CA GLN A 33 -1.01 -5.76 4.98
C GLN A 33 -2.37 -5.56 4.30
N ALA A 34 -3.39 -5.18 5.06
CA ALA A 34 -4.72 -4.85 4.55
C ALA A 34 -4.65 -3.75 3.47
N ARG A 35 -3.92 -2.66 3.76
CA ARG A 35 -3.73 -1.57 2.80
C ARG A 35 -3.04 -2.03 1.51
N LYS A 36 -1.96 -2.82 1.63
CA LYS A 36 -1.26 -3.39 0.46
C LYS A 36 -2.16 -4.29 -0.38
N GLN A 37 -3.02 -5.09 0.25
CA GLN A 37 -3.98 -5.93 -0.46
C GLN A 37 -5.03 -5.09 -1.19
N ALA A 38 -5.57 -4.05 -0.55
CA ALA A 38 -6.50 -3.13 -1.20
C ALA A 38 -5.85 -2.40 -2.40
N ASP A 39 -4.60 -1.95 -2.27
CA ASP A 39 -3.85 -1.33 -3.38
C ASP A 39 -3.63 -2.30 -4.56
N ALA A 40 -3.36 -3.58 -4.27
CA ALA A 40 -3.23 -4.61 -5.31
C ALA A 40 -4.57 -4.86 -6.03
N LEU A 41 -5.67 -4.95 -5.28
CA LEU A 41 -7.01 -5.09 -5.84
C LEU A 41 -7.38 -3.90 -6.74
N LEU A 42 -7.08 -2.67 -6.33
CA LEU A 42 -7.29 -1.47 -7.16
C LEU A 42 -6.45 -1.51 -8.45
N ARG A 43 -5.19 -1.97 -8.36
CA ARG A 43 -4.30 -2.12 -9.51
C ARG A 43 -4.83 -3.13 -10.53
N ASP A 44 -5.37 -4.25 -10.04
CA ASP A 44 -5.97 -5.31 -10.86
C ASP A 44 -7.30 -4.88 -11.47
N LEU A 45 -8.15 -4.20 -10.70
CA LEU A 45 -9.40 -3.61 -11.19
C LEU A 45 -9.14 -2.66 -12.36
N GLY A 46 -8.18 -1.74 -12.22
CA GLY A 46 -7.81 -0.81 -13.28
C GLY A 46 -7.26 -1.52 -14.53
N ALA A 47 -6.49 -2.60 -14.35
CA ALA A 47 -5.99 -3.40 -15.47
C ALA A 47 -7.12 -4.12 -16.21
N LEU A 48 -8.06 -4.73 -15.49
CA LEU A 48 -9.20 -5.44 -16.07
C LEU A 48 -10.16 -4.49 -16.81
N VAL A 49 -10.48 -3.33 -16.22
CA VAL A 49 -11.30 -2.31 -16.86
C VAL A 49 -10.62 -1.79 -18.13
N TYR A 50 -9.32 -1.48 -18.07
CA TYR A 50 -8.57 -1.06 -19.26
C TYR A 50 -8.56 -2.13 -20.36
N LEU A 51 -8.34 -3.40 -20.01
CA LEU A 51 -8.34 -4.49 -21.00
C LEU A 51 -9.72 -4.67 -21.62
N ARG A 52 -10.79 -4.63 -20.82
CA ARG A 52 -12.17 -4.70 -21.29
C ARG A 52 -12.47 -3.58 -22.28
N ASP A 53 -12.18 -2.33 -21.89
CA ASP A 53 -12.47 -1.16 -22.69
C ASP A 53 -11.59 -1.09 -23.95
N ALA A 54 -10.37 -1.65 -23.90
CA ALA A 54 -9.49 -1.82 -25.05
C ALA A 54 -9.88 -2.99 -25.98
N GLY A 55 -10.98 -3.70 -25.70
CA GLY A 55 -11.41 -4.88 -26.47
C GLY A 55 -10.47 -6.08 -26.36
N ARG A 56 -9.57 -6.08 -25.36
CA ARG A 56 -8.59 -7.14 -25.05
C ARG A 56 -8.95 -7.88 -23.76
N GLY A 57 -10.16 -7.67 -23.24
CA GLY A 57 -10.68 -8.36 -22.07
C GLY A 57 -10.89 -9.85 -22.34
N ALA A 58 -10.72 -10.66 -21.31
CA ALA A 58 -11.09 -12.07 -21.35
C ALA A 58 -12.61 -12.22 -21.17
N ALA A 59 -13.16 -13.40 -21.52
CA ALA A 59 -14.59 -13.68 -21.38
C ALA A 59 -15.12 -13.54 -19.93
N ASN A 60 -14.23 -13.64 -18.93
CA ASN A 60 -14.55 -13.50 -17.51
C ASN A 60 -14.19 -12.12 -16.94
N SER A 61 -13.79 -11.14 -17.76
CA SER A 61 -13.35 -9.82 -17.27
C SER A 61 -14.43 -9.11 -16.44
N ASP A 62 -15.71 -9.14 -16.86
CA ASP A 62 -16.78 -8.50 -16.08
C ASP A 62 -17.07 -9.21 -14.75
N ALA A 63 -16.95 -10.55 -14.72
CA ALA A 63 -17.10 -11.31 -13.49
C ALA A 63 -15.96 -11.03 -12.50
N GLU A 64 -14.72 -10.87 -13.00
CA GLU A 64 -13.57 -10.56 -12.16
C GLU A 64 -13.60 -9.11 -11.66
N ILE A 65 -14.05 -8.16 -12.49
CA ILE A 65 -14.33 -6.78 -12.08
C ILE A 65 -15.34 -6.78 -10.92
N ALA A 66 -16.48 -7.46 -11.08
CA ALA A 66 -17.50 -7.52 -10.04
C ALA A 66 -16.99 -8.15 -8.73
N ARG A 67 -16.19 -9.22 -8.83
CA ARG A 67 -15.56 -9.87 -7.68
C ARG A 67 -14.62 -8.92 -6.93
N ILE A 68 -13.76 -8.22 -7.66
CA ILE A 68 -12.77 -7.29 -7.07
C ILE A 68 -13.47 -6.08 -6.46
N THR A 69 -14.50 -5.53 -7.09
CA THR A 69 -15.31 -4.46 -6.52
C THR A 69 -15.95 -4.89 -5.20
N ALA A 70 -16.57 -6.07 -5.13
CA ALA A 70 -17.15 -6.58 -3.89
C ALA A 70 -16.10 -6.81 -2.79
N ALA A 71 -14.88 -7.21 -3.15
CA ALA A 71 -13.78 -7.34 -2.20
C ALA A 71 -13.36 -5.97 -1.63
N LEU A 72 -13.24 -4.95 -2.47
CA LEU A 72 -12.92 -3.59 -2.05
C LEU A 72 -14.00 -3.00 -1.13
N GLU A 73 -15.29 -3.18 -1.48
CA GLU A 73 -16.42 -2.77 -0.61
C GLU A 73 -16.35 -3.45 0.77
N ALA A 74 -15.92 -4.71 0.84
CA ALA A 74 -15.75 -5.41 2.10
C ALA A 74 -14.56 -4.86 2.94
N HIS A 75 -13.51 -4.36 2.30
CA HIS A 75 -12.40 -3.67 2.99
C HIS A 75 -12.88 -2.30 3.51
N GLU A 76 -13.66 -1.54 2.72
CA GLU A 76 -14.26 -0.27 3.16
C GLU A 76 -15.22 -0.46 4.33
N ALA A 77 -16.07 -1.49 4.29
CA ALA A 77 -17.03 -1.81 5.35
C ALA A 77 -16.35 -2.18 6.68
N LYS A 78 -15.11 -2.69 6.65
CA LYS A 78 -14.30 -2.97 7.85
C LYS A 78 -13.59 -1.73 8.41
N GLY A 79 -13.67 -0.59 7.73
CA GLY A 79 -12.96 0.63 8.10
C GLY A 79 -11.46 0.60 7.78
N GLU A 80 -11.02 -0.33 6.92
CA GLU A 80 -9.63 -0.41 6.49
C GLU A 80 -9.35 0.72 5.48
N ALA A 81 -8.27 1.48 5.69
CA ALA A 81 -7.97 2.64 4.86
C ALA A 81 -7.52 2.24 3.45
N ILE A 82 -8.41 2.39 2.48
CA ILE A 82 -8.10 2.23 1.06
C ILE A 82 -7.60 3.56 0.49
N ASN A 83 -6.44 3.55 -0.17
CA ASN A 83 -5.91 4.74 -0.81
C ASN A 83 -6.57 4.97 -2.18
N LEU A 84 -7.63 5.78 -2.21
CA LEU A 84 -8.38 6.12 -3.42
C LEU A 84 -7.83 7.37 -4.14
N GLU A 85 -6.68 7.90 -3.73
CA GLU A 85 -6.07 9.06 -4.39
C GLU A 85 -5.73 8.74 -5.85
N VAL A 86 -6.47 9.35 -6.78
CA VAL A 86 -6.17 9.28 -8.21
C VAL A 86 -4.92 10.12 -8.47
N ARG A 87 -3.81 9.46 -8.83
CA ARG A 87 -2.59 10.17 -9.26
C ARG A 87 -2.83 10.79 -10.65
N SER A 88 -3.30 12.03 -10.67
CA SER A 88 -3.30 12.86 -11.88
C SER A 88 -1.86 13.28 -12.19
N GLY A 89 -1.13 12.42 -12.91
CA GLY A 89 0.24 12.71 -13.32
C GLY A 89 0.28 13.72 -14.45
N THR A 90 0.64 14.97 -14.18
CA THR A 90 1.42 15.75 -15.16
C THR A 90 2.80 15.12 -15.18
N MET A 91 3.05 14.19 -16.10
CA MET A 91 4.42 13.76 -16.38
C MET A 91 5.19 15.00 -16.87
N PRO A 92 6.28 15.44 -16.20
CA PRO A 92 7.15 16.43 -16.82
C PRO A 92 7.62 15.84 -18.16
N PRO A 93 7.64 16.64 -19.24
CA PRO A 93 8.02 16.15 -20.55
C PRO A 93 9.40 15.50 -20.48
N PRO A 94 9.66 14.42 -21.25
CA PRO A 94 10.99 13.84 -21.31
C PRO A 94 11.99 14.94 -21.69
N ALA A 95 13.10 15.03 -20.96
CA ALA A 95 14.15 15.99 -21.26
C ALA A 95 14.59 15.81 -22.73
N PRO A 96 14.76 16.90 -23.50
CA PRO A 96 15.21 16.79 -24.88
C PRO A 96 16.54 16.03 -24.92
N PRO A 97 16.77 15.17 -25.94
CA PRO A 97 18.03 14.46 -26.07
C PRO A 97 19.19 15.46 -26.10
N ALA A 98 20.23 15.18 -25.32
CA ALA A 98 21.44 16.01 -25.31
C ALA A 98 21.98 16.11 -26.75
N PRO A 99 22.39 17.31 -27.21
CA PRO A 99 23.00 17.44 -28.53
C PRO A 99 24.23 16.54 -28.64
N PRO A 100 24.49 15.95 -29.82
CA PRO A 100 25.69 15.14 -30.02
C PRO A 100 26.91 16.00 -29.68
N ALA A 101 27.81 15.45 -28.86
CA ALA A 101 29.09 16.09 -28.60
C ALA A 101 29.82 16.20 -29.94
N ASP A 102 30.12 17.43 -30.36
CA ASP A 102 30.97 17.69 -31.52
C ASP A 102 32.27 16.88 -31.34
N PRO A 103 32.70 16.10 -32.35
CA PRO A 103 34.04 15.51 -32.30
C PRO A 103 35.04 16.68 -32.27
N ALA A 104 35.92 16.64 -31.26
CA ALA A 104 36.97 17.62 -31.06
C ALA A 104 37.66 17.95 -32.40
N GLY A 105 37.71 19.24 -32.72
CA GLY A 105 38.39 19.75 -33.91
C GLY A 105 39.85 19.31 -33.96
N GLU A 106 40.23 18.84 -35.15
CA GLU A 106 41.61 18.86 -35.66
C GLU A 106 42.17 20.30 -35.76
#